data_AF-A0A401FMS6-F1
#
_entry.id   AF-A0A401FMS6-F1
#
_cell.length_a   1.000
_cell.length_b   1.000
_cell.length_c   1.000
_cell.angle_alpha   90.00
_cell.angle_beta   90.00
_cell.angle_gamma   90.00
#
_symmetry.space_group_name_H-M   'P 1'
#
loop_
_entity.id
_entity.type
_entity.pdbx_description
1 polymer ?
#
loop_
_entity_poly.entity_id
_entity_poly.type
_entity_poly.pdbx_seq_one_letter_code
_entity_poly.pdbx_strand_id
1 'polypeptide(L)'
;MAQSKKLKTVSLILMIFTTIYGFANTTVAFDQMGYSSIIWYILAAILFFLPSGLMFAEYGSAFKEAKGGIYSWLAGSIGEEWAFIGTFIWLSSWIIWMMSTASKVWIPFSTFLFGSDKTQTWSFMGFNATETVGILAIVWIVVVTLFAVHGIDSISKVASIGGVFVMILTGVFVVLSLLALFLNGGHLAEPINGISSFVKSPNPEFQSNSAVLSFVVYAIFAYAGSESMGGITDQLDKPEKTFPRGIIISTVVITFTYSISIFLWGITTNWDKVLGTKGTNLGNITYVLMNNLGVYIGQAFHLSNQTSLLFGTSLARLAGLSMFMAYLGSFFVLIYSPLKSFIMGSNKDFCRK
;
A
#
# COMPACT_ATOMS: atom_id res chain seq x y z
N MET A 1 7.90 20.02 -31.80
CA MET A 1 7.51 19.06 -30.74
C MET A 1 8.70 18.89 -29.82
N ALA A 2 8.60 19.25 -28.55
CA ALA A 2 9.69 19.01 -27.60
C ALA A 2 9.92 17.49 -27.52
N GLN A 3 11.15 17.02 -27.75
CA GLN A 3 11.50 15.62 -27.53
C GLN A 3 11.20 15.29 -26.06
N SER A 4 10.16 14.50 -25.81
CA SER A 4 9.91 13.94 -24.48
C SER A 4 11.15 13.16 -24.06
N LYS A 5 11.78 13.57 -22.97
CA LYS A 5 13.01 12.97 -22.45
C LYS A 5 12.70 11.52 -22.06
N LYS A 6 13.25 10.57 -22.80
CA LYS A 6 13.05 9.14 -22.54
C LYS A 6 13.49 8.79 -21.11
N LEU A 7 12.66 8.01 -20.43
CA LEU A 7 12.85 7.60 -19.05
C LEU A 7 14.01 6.58 -18.96
N LYS A 8 14.89 6.80 -17.98
CA LYS A 8 16.02 5.89 -17.69
C LYS A 8 15.65 4.89 -16.61
N THR A 9 16.47 3.85 -16.45
CA THR A 9 16.27 2.76 -15.46
C THR A 9 16.04 3.29 -14.05
N VAL A 10 16.79 4.31 -13.60
CA VAL A 10 16.62 4.88 -12.25
C VAL A 10 15.25 5.53 -12.07
N SER A 11 14.77 6.27 -13.07
CA SER A 11 13.45 6.88 -13.04
C SER A 11 12.36 5.81 -12.99
N LEU A 12 12.51 4.74 -13.77
CA LEU A 12 11.60 3.59 -13.76
C LEU A 12 11.60 2.90 -12.38
N ILE A 13 12.77 2.68 -11.77
CA ILE A 13 12.87 2.07 -10.43
C ILE A 13 12.12 2.91 -9.39
N LEU A 14 12.32 4.24 -9.41
CA LEU A 14 11.63 5.15 -8.50
C LEU A 14 10.11 5.13 -8.72
N MET A 15 9.66 5.12 -9.97
CA MET A 15 8.23 5.00 -10.28
C MET A 15 7.64 3.69 -9.74
N ILE A 16 8.27 2.55 -10.04
CA ILE A 16 7.83 1.25 -9.53
C ILE A 16 7.82 1.24 -8.00
N PHE A 17 8.87 1.77 -7.36
CA PHE A 17 8.93 1.85 -5.90
C PHE A 17 7.75 2.66 -5.34
N THR A 18 7.48 3.85 -5.89
CA THR A 18 6.38 4.71 -5.41
C THR A 18 4.99 4.13 -5.66
N THR A 19 4.84 3.29 -6.68
CA THR A 19 3.56 2.65 -7.00
C THR A 19 3.30 1.42 -6.13
N ILE A 20 4.34 0.63 -5.86
CA ILE A 20 4.21 -0.69 -5.22
C ILE A 20 4.41 -0.63 -3.71
N TYR A 21 5.34 0.18 -3.22
CA TYR A 21 5.62 0.24 -1.80
C TYR A 21 4.49 0.93 -1.03
N GLY A 22 3.73 0.13 -0.29
CA GLY A 22 2.68 0.60 0.62
C GLY A 22 3.13 0.50 2.07
N PHE A 23 3.33 1.64 2.75
CA PHE A 23 3.75 1.67 4.16
C PHE A 23 2.83 0.83 5.06
N ALA A 24 1.51 0.94 4.88
CA ALA A 24 0.52 0.17 5.65
C ALA A 24 0.56 -1.35 5.41
N ASN A 25 1.14 -1.82 4.29
CA ASN A 25 1.30 -3.25 4.09
C ASN A 25 2.29 -3.85 5.10
N THR A 26 3.32 -3.08 5.49
CA THR A 26 4.30 -3.53 6.50
C THR A 26 3.68 -3.69 7.90
N THR A 27 2.73 -2.82 8.25
CA THR A 27 2.06 -2.83 9.55
C THR A 27 1.06 -3.97 9.63
N VAL A 28 0.27 -4.18 8.58
CA VAL A 28 -0.63 -5.34 8.43
C VAL A 28 0.16 -6.66 8.43
N ALA A 29 1.31 -6.69 7.76
CA ALA A 29 2.16 -7.88 7.73
C ALA A 29 2.67 -8.27 9.12
N PHE A 30 3.16 -7.28 9.88
CA PHE A 30 3.65 -7.51 11.24
C PHE A 30 2.50 -7.86 12.22
N ASP A 31 1.32 -7.28 12.04
CA ASP A 31 0.13 -7.60 12.84
C ASP A 31 -0.38 -9.03 12.61
N GLN A 32 -0.45 -9.48 11.36
CA GLN A 32 -0.99 -10.82 11.07
C GLN A 32 0.02 -11.94 11.29
N MET A 33 1.31 -11.68 11.06
CA MET A 33 2.33 -12.74 11.05
C MET A 33 3.64 -12.39 11.76
N GLY A 34 3.78 -11.22 12.37
CA GLY A 34 5.05 -10.81 13.01
C GLY A 34 6.21 -10.89 12.01
N TYR A 35 7.37 -11.37 12.46
CA TYR A 35 8.52 -11.60 11.58
C TYR A 35 8.31 -12.72 10.55
N SER A 36 7.36 -13.64 10.76
CA SER A 36 7.09 -14.71 9.80
C SER A 36 6.48 -14.22 8.48
N SER A 37 5.94 -12.99 8.47
CA SER A 37 5.51 -12.34 7.24
C SER A 37 6.64 -12.09 6.22
N ILE A 38 7.89 -11.94 6.69
CA ILE A 38 9.06 -11.64 5.83
C ILE A 38 9.24 -12.71 4.76
N ILE A 39 9.15 -14.00 5.14
CA ILE A 39 9.30 -15.12 4.20
C ILE A 39 8.22 -15.05 3.11
N TRP A 40 6.98 -14.78 3.49
CA TRP A 40 5.86 -14.69 2.54
C TRP A 40 5.99 -13.50 1.60
N TYR A 41 6.51 -12.37 2.07
CA TYR A 41 6.80 -11.21 1.22
C TYR A 41 7.94 -11.47 0.24
N ILE A 42 8.97 -12.23 0.64
CA ILE A 42 10.05 -12.68 -0.25
C ILE A 42 9.50 -13.66 -1.29
N LEU A 43 8.70 -14.64 -0.88
CA LEU A 43 8.10 -15.62 -1.78
C LEU A 43 7.14 -14.94 -2.78
N ALA A 44 6.29 -14.02 -2.32
CA ALA A 44 5.42 -13.24 -3.20
C ALA A 44 6.23 -12.41 -4.20
N ALA A 45 7.40 -11.89 -3.80
CA ALA A 45 8.25 -11.17 -4.74
C ALA A 45 8.83 -12.06 -5.84
N ILE A 46 9.35 -13.23 -5.46
CA ILE A 46 10.04 -14.15 -6.38
C ILE A 46 9.06 -14.92 -7.27
N LEU A 47 7.92 -15.34 -6.71
CA LEU A 47 6.97 -16.21 -7.39
C LEU A 47 5.84 -15.45 -8.10
N PHE A 48 5.58 -14.20 -7.72
CA PHE A 48 4.52 -13.39 -8.31
C PHE A 48 5.06 -12.08 -8.89
N PHE A 49 5.63 -11.18 -8.09
CA PHE A 49 6.01 -9.84 -8.56
C PHE A 49 7.03 -9.86 -9.70
N LEU A 50 8.12 -10.61 -9.56
CA LEU A 50 9.18 -10.69 -10.57
C LEU A 50 8.68 -11.37 -11.86
N PRO A 51 8.06 -12.56 -11.84
CA PRO A 51 7.48 -13.18 -13.04
C PRO A 51 6.46 -12.29 -13.73
N SER A 52 5.49 -11.73 -12.98
CA SER A 52 4.47 -10.86 -13.55
C SER A 52 5.07 -9.58 -14.13
N GLY A 53 6.04 -8.97 -13.45
CA GLY A 53 6.74 -7.78 -13.95
C GLY A 53 7.50 -8.03 -15.25
N LEU A 54 8.11 -9.20 -15.41
CA LEU A 54 8.76 -9.61 -16.66
C LEU A 54 7.73 -9.87 -17.78
N MET A 55 6.59 -10.49 -17.46
CA MET A 55 5.50 -10.65 -18.42
C MET A 55 4.96 -9.29 -18.89
N PHE A 56 4.77 -8.32 -17.99
CA PHE A 56 4.35 -6.96 -18.35
C PHE A 56 5.39 -6.24 -19.21
N ALA A 57 6.68 -6.50 -19.00
CA ALA A 57 7.75 -5.98 -19.85
C ALA A 57 7.63 -6.51 -21.29
N GLU A 58 7.35 -7.81 -21.44
CA GLU A 58 7.15 -8.45 -22.72
C GLU A 58 5.89 -7.94 -23.42
N TYR A 59 4.75 -7.89 -22.72
CA TYR A 59 3.51 -7.34 -23.26
C TYR A 59 3.62 -5.87 -23.65
N GLY A 60 4.22 -5.03 -22.79
CA GLY A 60 4.43 -3.61 -23.08
C GLY A 60 5.33 -3.39 -24.30
N SER A 61 6.26 -4.30 -24.57
CA SER A 61 7.14 -4.23 -25.74
C SER A 61 6.47 -4.76 -27.02
N ALA A 62 5.76 -5.89 -26.92
CA ALA A 62 5.06 -6.52 -28.04
C ALA A 62 3.88 -5.66 -28.54
N PHE A 63 3.16 -5.03 -27.61
CA PHE A 63 1.96 -4.23 -27.88
C PHE A 63 2.21 -2.72 -27.73
N LYS A 64 3.42 -2.24 -28.03
CA LYS A 64 3.85 -0.83 -27.85
C LYS A 64 2.98 0.22 -28.53
N GLU A 65 2.24 -0.14 -29.58
CA GLU A 65 1.34 0.77 -30.31
C GLU A 65 -0.10 0.73 -29.79
N ALA A 66 -0.42 -0.26 -28.96
CA ALA A 66 -1.76 -0.47 -28.44
C ALA A 66 -2.04 0.44 -27.24
N LYS A 67 -3.06 1.29 -27.35
CA LYS A 67 -3.42 2.26 -26.31
C LYS A 67 -4.37 1.72 -25.24
N GLY A 68 -4.84 0.47 -25.36
CA GLY A 68 -5.80 -0.14 -24.44
C GLY A 68 -5.17 -0.82 -23.21
N GLY A 69 -3.84 -0.71 -23.03
CA GLY A 69 -3.14 -1.27 -21.87
C GLY A 69 -3.40 -2.76 -21.69
N ILE A 70 -3.82 -3.15 -20.48
CA ILE A 70 -4.09 -4.55 -20.10
C ILE A 70 -5.09 -5.21 -21.04
N TYR A 71 -6.16 -4.50 -21.43
CA TYR A 71 -7.16 -5.06 -22.34
C TYR A 71 -6.52 -5.45 -23.68
N SER A 72 -5.71 -4.56 -24.27
CA SER A 72 -5.03 -4.84 -25.54
C SER A 72 -4.06 -6.01 -25.45
N TRP A 73 -3.35 -6.15 -24.33
CA TRP A 73 -2.44 -7.27 -24.10
C TRP A 73 -3.19 -8.59 -24.02
N LEU A 74 -4.31 -8.63 -23.28
CA LEU A 74 -5.15 -9.82 -23.20
C LEU A 74 -5.81 -10.13 -24.53
N ALA A 75 -6.36 -9.15 -25.24
CA ALA A 75 -7.06 -9.36 -26.50
C ALA A 75 -6.14 -9.94 -27.57
N GLY A 76 -4.91 -9.42 -27.65
CA GLY A 76 -3.89 -9.94 -28.56
C GLY A 76 -3.32 -11.32 -28.18
N SER A 77 -3.51 -11.77 -26.94
CA SER A 77 -2.93 -13.03 -26.44
C SER A 77 -3.93 -14.17 -26.33
N ILE A 78 -5.16 -13.88 -25.90
CA ILE A 78 -6.20 -14.88 -25.55
C ILE A 78 -7.57 -14.57 -26.17
N GLY A 79 -7.68 -13.55 -27.03
CA GLY A 79 -8.92 -13.16 -27.73
C GLY A 79 -9.77 -12.13 -26.98
N GLU A 80 -10.68 -11.47 -27.71
CA GLU A 80 -11.45 -10.32 -27.22
C GLU A 80 -12.42 -10.67 -26.07
N GLU A 81 -13.07 -11.84 -26.12
CA GLU A 81 -14.03 -12.27 -25.09
C GLU A 81 -13.36 -12.43 -23.71
N TRP A 82 -12.25 -13.18 -23.66
CA TRP A 82 -11.48 -13.39 -22.43
C TRP A 82 -10.80 -12.12 -21.94
N ALA A 83 -10.36 -11.25 -22.86
CA ALA A 83 -9.83 -9.94 -22.52
C ALA A 83 -10.87 -9.03 -21.86
N PHE A 84 -12.11 -9.08 -22.34
CA PHE A 84 -13.22 -8.35 -21.72
C PHE A 84 -13.48 -8.87 -20.31
N ILE A 85 -13.59 -10.19 -20.12
CA ILE A 85 -13.80 -10.80 -18.79
C ILE A 85 -12.65 -10.43 -17.85
N GLY A 86 -11.40 -10.60 -18.26
CA GLY A 86 -10.23 -10.28 -17.44
C GLY A 86 -10.14 -8.81 -17.04
N THR A 87 -10.38 -7.91 -17.98
CA THR A 87 -10.36 -6.46 -17.72
C THR A 87 -11.56 -6.03 -16.84
N PHE A 88 -12.71 -6.68 -16.98
CA PHE A 88 -13.87 -6.46 -16.13
C PHE A 88 -13.63 -6.92 -14.68
N ILE A 89 -12.98 -8.07 -14.48
CA ILE A 89 -12.55 -8.55 -13.16
C ILE A 89 -11.58 -7.54 -12.53
N TRP A 90 -10.60 -7.07 -13.31
CA TRP A 90 -9.64 -6.06 -12.85
C TRP A 90 -10.35 -4.74 -12.45
N LEU A 91 -11.26 -4.22 -13.28
CA LEU A 91 -12.07 -3.04 -12.96
C LEU A 91 -12.90 -3.26 -11.67
N SER A 92 -13.57 -4.40 -11.56
CA SER A 92 -14.41 -4.75 -10.40
C SER A 92 -13.59 -4.82 -9.11
N SER A 93 -12.36 -5.36 -9.18
CA SER A 93 -11.45 -5.40 -8.04
C SER A 93 -11.12 -4.01 -7.49
N TRP A 94 -10.91 -3.03 -8.37
CA TRP A 94 -10.67 -1.64 -7.96
C TRP A 94 -11.91 -0.97 -7.37
N ILE A 95 -13.11 -1.30 -7.86
CA ILE A 95 -14.37 -0.80 -7.27
C ILE A 95 -14.51 -1.31 -5.83
N ILE A 96 -14.27 -2.61 -5.59
CA ILE A 96 -14.33 -3.20 -4.24
C ILE A 96 -13.28 -2.55 -3.33
N TRP A 97 -12.07 -2.35 -3.85
CA TRP A 97 -11.00 -1.68 -3.11
C TRP A 97 -11.37 -0.23 -2.75
N MET A 98 -11.96 0.53 -3.67
CA MET A 98 -12.43 1.90 -3.42
C MET A 98 -13.52 1.92 -2.34
N MET A 99 -14.47 0.99 -2.38
CA MET A 99 -15.50 0.88 -1.35
C MET A 99 -14.91 0.59 0.04
N SER A 100 -13.97 -0.36 0.13
CA SER A 100 -13.27 -0.69 1.37
C SER A 100 -12.48 0.51 1.91
N THR A 101 -11.77 1.21 1.03
CA THR A 101 -10.91 2.34 1.41
C THR A 101 -11.73 3.58 1.79
N ALA A 102 -12.91 3.78 1.21
CA ALA A 102 -13.79 4.91 1.51
C ALA A 102 -14.30 4.86 2.95
N SER A 103 -14.49 3.65 3.48
CA SER A 103 -14.83 3.46 4.89
C SER A 103 -13.61 3.67 5.79
N LYS A 104 -12.42 3.20 5.35
CA LYS A 104 -11.18 3.29 6.11
C LYS A 104 -10.55 4.69 6.16
N VAL A 105 -10.84 5.58 5.20
CA VAL A 105 -10.21 6.91 5.11
C VAL A 105 -10.47 7.79 6.34
N TRP A 106 -11.54 7.52 7.06
CA TRP A 106 -11.91 8.22 8.28
C TRP A 106 -11.04 7.86 9.48
N ILE A 107 -10.38 6.71 9.48
CA ILE A 107 -9.47 6.26 10.54
C ILE A 107 -8.19 7.12 10.59
N PRO A 108 -7.42 7.32 9.50
CA PRO A 108 -6.30 8.25 9.50
C PRO A 108 -6.74 9.68 9.80
N PHE A 109 -7.90 10.10 9.29
CA PHE A 109 -8.44 11.43 9.57
C PHE A 109 -8.71 11.63 11.06
N SER A 110 -9.37 10.65 11.70
CA SER A 110 -9.63 10.63 13.14
C SER A 110 -8.33 10.64 13.94
N THR A 111 -7.36 9.82 13.54
CA THR A 111 -6.04 9.75 14.19
C THR A 111 -5.28 11.07 14.06
N PHE A 112 -5.33 11.71 12.89
CA PHE A 112 -4.70 13.02 12.68
C PHE A 112 -5.25 14.09 13.64
N LEU A 113 -6.57 14.15 13.81
CA LEU A 113 -7.20 15.15 14.68
C LEU A 113 -7.04 14.81 16.16
N PHE A 114 -7.42 13.59 16.54
CA PHE A 114 -7.56 13.18 17.94
C PHE A 114 -6.33 12.44 18.49
N GLY A 115 -5.38 12.07 17.64
CA GLY A 115 -4.20 11.32 18.04
C GLY A 115 -4.40 9.81 18.19
N SER A 116 -5.61 9.33 17.94
CA SER A 116 -6.02 7.92 18.01
C SER A 116 -7.26 7.70 17.15
N ASP A 117 -7.54 6.46 16.77
CA ASP A 117 -8.80 6.11 16.11
C ASP A 117 -10.00 6.29 17.06
N LYS A 118 -10.90 7.21 16.71
CA LYS A 118 -12.19 7.46 17.39
C LYS A 118 -13.40 7.14 16.53
N THR A 119 -13.22 6.50 15.36
CA THR A 119 -14.33 6.23 14.44
C THR A 119 -15.44 5.38 15.08
N GLN A 120 -15.08 4.46 15.98
CA GLN A 120 -16.03 3.62 16.72
C GLN A 120 -16.83 4.38 17.80
N THR A 121 -16.47 5.64 18.12
CA THR A 121 -17.20 6.47 19.08
C THR A 121 -18.08 7.52 18.40
N TRP A 122 -18.01 7.64 17.07
CA TRP A 122 -18.81 8.61 16.35
C TRP A 122 -20.26 8.15 16.26
N SER A 123 -21.18 9.06 16.51
CA SER A 123 -22.60 8.84 16.29
C SER A 123 -23.20 10.12 15.72
N PHE A 124 -24.09 9.97 14.76
CA PHE A 124 -24.71 11.11 14.09
C PHE A 124 -26.19 10.81 13.86
N MET A 125 -27.08 11.74 14.21
CA MET A 125 -28.52 11.63 13.94
C MET A 125 -29.16 10.30 14.41
N GLY A 126 -28.69 9.72 15.51
CA GLY A 126 -29.19 8.44 16.03
C GLY A 126 -28.58 7.19 15.40
N PHE A 127 -27.72 7.33 14.40
CA PHE A 127 -26.95 6.23 13.82
C PHE A 127 -25.80 5.80 14.72
N ASN A 128 -25.54 4.50 14.76
CA ASN A 128 -24.37 3.94 15.44
C ASN A 128 -23.07 4.25 14.66
N ALA A 129 -21.92 3.84 15.21
CA ALA A 129 -20.62 4.17 14.61
C ALA A 129 -20.42 3.59 13.21
N THR A 130 -20.80 2.33 13.00
CA THR A 130 -20.67 1.67 11.69
C THR A 130 -21.54 2.36 10.64
N GLU A 131 -22.78 2.71 10.99
CA GLU A 131 -23.71 3.43 10.11
C GLU A 131 -23.20 4.84 9.81
N THR A 132 -22.69 5.55 10.82
CA THR A 132 -22.12 6.89 10.67
C THR A 132 -20.93 6.87 9.73
N VAL A 133 -19.99 5.93 9.90
CA VAL A 133 -18.84 5.75 8.99
C VAL A 133 -19.31 5.36 7.59
N GLY A 134 -20.36 4.54 7.46
CA GLY A 134 -20.97 4.19 6.17
C GLY A 134 -21.53 5.41 5.43
N ILE A 135 -22.25 6.29 6.12
CA ILE A 135 -22.75 7.55 5.55
C ILE A 135 -21.58 8.45 5.12
N LEU A 136 -20.56 8.58 5.97
CA LEU A 136 -19.37 9.34 5.64
C LEU A 136 -18.62 8.76 4.43
N ALA A 137 -18.57 7.43 4.27
CA ALA A 137 -17.99 6.78 3.09
C ALA A 137 -18.78 7.10 1.81
N ILE A 138 -20.11 7.15 1.86
CA ILE A 138 -20.95 7.58 0.73
C ILE A 138 -20.63 9.03 0.36
N VAL A 139 -20.60 9.92 1.36
CA VAL A 139 -20.24 11.34 1.15
C VAL A 139 -18.86 11.47 0.53
N TRP A 140 -17.88 10.69 1.01
CA TRP A 140 -16.53 10.66 0.47
C TRP A 140 -16.52 10.31 -1.03
N ILE A 141 -17.19 9.22 -1.42
CA ILE A 141 -17.26 8.79 -2.82
C ILE A 141 -17.91 9.87 -3.69
N VAL A 142 -19.01 10.48 -3.25
CA VAL A 142 -19.67 11.57 -3.99
C VAL A 142 -18.72 12.75 -4.18
N VAL A 143 -18.04 13.19 -3.12
CA VAL A 143 -17.10 14.31 -3.17
C VAL A 143 -15.95 14.02 -4.14
N VAL A 144 -15.28 12.87 -4.01
CA VAL A 144 -14.19 12.47 -4.90
C VAL A 144 -14.68 12.40 -6.36
N THR A 145 -15.86 11.86 -6.59
CA THR A 145 -16.46 11.77 -7.94
C THR A 145 -16.70 13.16 -8.54
N LEU A 146 -17.25 14.10 -7.77
CA LEU A 146 -17.46 15.48 -8.23
C LEU A 146 -16.14 16.15 -8.63
N PHE A 147 -15.10 16.01 -7.81
CA PHE A 147 -13.79 16.55 -8.15
C PHE A 147 -13.15 15.87 -9.36
N ALA A 148 -13.33 14.55 -9.52
CA ALA A 148 -12.81 13.80 -10.66
C ALA A 148 -13.41 14.25 -12.00
N VAL A 149 -14.68 14.68 -12.02
CA VAL A 149 -15.36 15.21 -13.22
C VAL A 149 -14.77 16.56 -13.66
N HIS A 150 -14.17 17.35 -12.77
CA HIS A 150 -13.67 18.70 -13.07
C HIS A 150 -12.22 18.76 -13.62
N GLY A 151 -11.55 17.61 -13.83
CA GLY A 151 -10.33 17.53 -14.64
C GLY A 151 -9.11 16.88 -13.99
N ILE A 152 -8.23 16.33 -14.85
CA ILE A 152 -7.12 15.42 -14.51
C ILE A 152 -5.90 16.14 -13.92
N ASP A 153 -5.67 17.43 -14.22
CA ASP A 153 -4.47 18.15 -13.76
C ASP A 153 -4.43 18.33 -12.23
N SER A 154 -5.59 18.43 -11.60
CA SER A 154 -5.72 18.49 -10.15
C SER A 154 -5.40 17.14 -9.49
N ILE A 155 -5.74 16.03 -10.16
CA ILE A 155 -5.54 14.65 -9.67
C ILE A 155 -4.06 14.34 -9.48
N SER A 156 -3.23 14.66 -10.48
CA SER A 156 -1.79 14.38 -10.44
C SER A 156 -1.08 15.14 -9.31
N LYS A 157 -1.49 16.39 -9.04
CA LYS A 157 -0.94 17.21 -7.95
C LYS A 157 -1.26 16.62 -6.58
N VAL A 158 -2.52 16.22 -6.36
CA VAL A 158 -2.95 15.63 -5.08
C VAL A 158 -2.24 14.30 -4.81
N ALA A 159 -2.13 13.43 -5.83
CA ALA A 159 -1.41 12.18 -5.74
C ALA A 159 0.09 12.38 -5.41
N SER A 160 0.72 13.38 -6.03
CA SER A 160 2.12 13.71 -5.76
C SER A 160 2.35 14.14 -4.31
N ILE A 161 1.45 14.96 -3.76
CA ILE A 161 1.52 15.38 -2.36
C ILE A 161 1.38 14.17 -1.42
N GLY A 162 0.41 13.29 -1.67
CA GLY A 162 0.24 12.05 -0.90
C GLY A 162 1.51 11.19 -0.88
N GLY A 163 2.16 11.01 -2.03
CA GLY A 163 3.43 10.29 -2.13
C GLY A 163 4.55 10.91 -1.29
N VAL A 164 4.67 12.25 -1.30
CA VAL A 164 5.66 12.96 -0.46
C VAL A 164 5.44 12.70 1.03
N PHE A 165 4.19 12.76 1.49
CA PHE A 165 3.87 12.47 2.89
C PHE A 165 4.22 11.03 3.28
N VAL A 166 3.94 10.04 2.43
CA VAL A 166 4.30 8.64 2.68
C VAL A 166 5.82 8.45 2.72
N MET A 167 6.56 9.15 1.85
CA MET A 167 8.03 9.14 1.88
C MET A 167 8.58 9.74 3.18
N ILE A 168 8.03 10.88 3.63
CA ILE A 168 8.40 11.49 4.91
C ILE A 168 8.09 10.53 6.06
N LEU A 169 6.89 9.94 6.09
CA LEU A 169 6.49 8.98 7.11
C LEU A 169 7.44 7.78 7.16
N THR A 170 7.78 7.22 6.00
CA THR A 170 8.70 6.08 5.89
C THR A 170 10.10 6.45 6.37
N GLY A 171 10.62 7.62 5.99
CA GLY A 171 11.93 8.10 6.43
C GLY A 171 11.98 8.32 7.95
N VAL A 172 10.96 8.99 8.51
CA VAL A 172 10.83 9.20 9.96
C VAL A 172 10.77 7.86 10.68
N PHE A 173 9.95 6.91 10.20
CA PHE A 173 9.86 5.56 10.76
C PHE A 173 11.23 4.86 10.79
N VAL A 174 11.96 4.83 9.66
CA VAL A 174 13.26 4.15 9.59
C VAL A 174 14.28 4.78 10.55
N VAL A 175 14.40 6.11 10.54
CA VAL A 175 15.36 6.83 11.39
C VAL A 175 15.05 6.59 12.87
N LEU A 176 13.78 6.72 13.26
CA LEU A 176 13.34 6.54 14.64
C LEU A 176 13.49 5.09 15.11
N SER A 177 13.18 4.09 14.28
CA SER A 177 13.38 2.68 14.62
C SER A 177 14.86 2.32 14.80
N LEU A 178 15.75 2.84 13.94
CA LEU A 178 17.20 2.63 14.09
C LEU A 178 17.75 3.34 15.34
N LEU A 179 17.27 4.55 15.62
CA LEU A 179 17.60 5.27 16.85
C LEU A 179 17.14 4.48 18.09
N ALA A 180 15.92 3.94 18.06
CA ALA A 180 15.39 3.10 19.13
C ALA A 180 16.25 1.85 19.37
N LEU A 181 16.73 1.21 18.29
CA LEU A 181 17.64 0.06 18.39
C LEU A 181 18.97 0.45 19.05
N PHE A 182 19.55 1.58 18.66
CA PHE A 182 20.80 2.08 19.23
C PHE A 182 20.65 2.41 20.73
N LEU A 183 19.57 3.10 21.11
CA LEU A 183 19.31 3.49 22.50
C LEU A 183 19.05 2.28 23.42
N ASN A 184 18.45 1.21 22.90
CA ASN A 184 18.21 -0.01 23.67
C ASN A 184 19.36 -1.02 23.56
N GLY A 185 20.55 -0.60 23.12
CA GLY A 185 21.73 -1.47 23.08
C GLY A 185 21.59 -2.67 22.13
N GLY A 186 20.74 -2.57 21.10
CA GLY A 186 20.48 -3.65 20.15
C GLY A 186 19.40 -4.65 20.57
N HIS A 187 18.72 -4.44 21.70
CA HIS A 187 17.63 -5.31 22.13
C HIS A 187 16.34 -5.03 21.33
N LEU A 188 15.66 -6.10 20.92
CA LEU A 188 14.37 -6.06 20.22
C LEU A 188 13.22 -6.25 21.22
N ALA A 189 12.16 -5.46 21.09
CA ALA A 189 10.93 -5.63 21.87
C ALA A 189 10.22 -6.95 21.51
N GLU A 190 10.17 -7.31 20.23
CA GLU A 190 9.77 -8.65 19.78
C GLU A 190 10.99 -9.57 19.74
N PRO A 191 11.06 -10.60 20.61
CA PRO A 191 12.22 -11.47 20.70
C PRO A 191 12.37 -12.37 19.46
N ILE A 192 13.61 -12.56 19.02
CA ILE A 192 13.95 -13.53 17.98
C ILE A 192 14.42 -14.82 18.65
N ASN A 193 13.53 -15.80 18.73
CA ASN A 193 13.78 -17.12 19.29
C ASN A 193 14.23 -18.10 18.19
N GLY A 194 15.25 -17.72 17.42
CA GLY A 194 15.75 -18.50 16.28
C GLY A 194 14.77 -18.57 15.10
N ILE A 195 14.81 -19.68 14.35
CA ILE A 195 14.03 -19.84 13.10
C ILE A 195 12.52 -19.79 13.36
N SER A 196 12.04 -20.22 14.54
CA SER A 196 10.60 -20.24 14.83
C SER A 196 9.95 -18.86 14.72
N SER A 197 10.66 -17.78 15.06
CA SER A 197 10.16 -16.40 14.91
C SER A 197 9.88 -16.02 13.45
N PHE A 198 10.53 -16.67 12.49
CA PHE A 198 10.37 -16.39 11.06
C PHE A 198 9.45 -17.37 10.33
N VAL A 199 8.98 -18.44 10.99
CA VAL A 199 8.09 -19.43 10.37
C VAL A 199 6.76 -19.58 11.08
N LYS A 200 6.66 -19.21 12.36
CA LYS A 200 5.42 -19.22 13.12
C LYS A 200 4.95 -17.81 13.35
N SER A 201 3.66 -17.58 13.10
CA SER A 201 3.02 -16.33 13.47
C SER A 201 2.96 -16.22 15.00
N PRO A 202 3.08 -15.03 15.60
CA PRO A 202 2.65 -14.79 16.98
C PRO A 202 1.12 -14.67 17.10
N ASN A 203 0.42 -14.34 16.00
CA ASN A 203 -1.04 -14.20 15.99
C ASN A 203 -1.73 -15.58 16.09
N PRO A 204 -2.60 -15.81 17.10
CA PRO A 204 -3.36 -17.05 17.23
C PRO A 204 -4.24 -17.38 16.02
N GLU A 205 -4.73 -16.37 15.30
CA GLU A 205 -5.57 -16.56 14.11
C GLU A 205 -4.79 -17.14 12.91
N PHE A 206 -3.46 -16.98 12.89
CA PHE A 206 -2.58 -17.41 11.80
C PHE A 206 -1.67 -18.60 12.18
N GLN A 207 -2.13 -19.45 13.10
CA GLN A 207 -1.42 -20.69 13.47
C GLN A 207 -1.70 -21.88 12.53
N SER A 208 -2.88 -21.91 11.91
CA SER A 208 -3.29 -23.01 11.03
C SER A 208 -2.75 -22.82 9.61
N ASN A 209 -2.43 -23.92 8.91
CA ASN A 209 -1.94 -23.86 7.54
C ASN A 209 -2.92 -23.15 6.59
N SER A 210 -4.22 -23.32 6.78
CA SER A 210 -5.25 -22.63 5.99
C SER A 210 -5.24 -21.12 6.22
N ALA A 211 -5.11 -20.67 7.48
CA ALA A 211 -5.02 -19.25 7.79
C ALA A 211 -3.73 -18.62 7.25
N VAL A 212 -2.60 -19.33 7.34
CA VAL A 212 -1.34 -18.90 6.73
C VAL A 212 -1.48 -18.74 5.21
N LEU A 213 -2.20 -19.65 4.53
CA LEU A 213 -2.50 -19.49 3.11
C LEU A 213 -3.38 -18.26 2.83
N SER A 214 -4.33 -17.93 3.71
CA SER A 214 -5.08 -16.67 3.61
C SER A 214 -4.19 -15.44 3.75
N PHE A 215 -3.11 -15.50 4.55
CA PHE A 215 -2.13 -14.41 4.63
C PHE A 215 -1.41 -14.14 3.30
N VAL A 216 -1.15 -15.20 2.52
CA VAL A 216 -0.47 -15.08 1.21
C VAL A 216 -1.20 -14.11 0.28
N VAL A 217 -2.53 -13.99 0.40
CA VAL A 217 -3.33 -13.01 -0.36
C VAL A 217 -2.89 -11.57 -0.04
N TYR A 218 -2.60 -11.25 1.23
CA TYR A 218 -2.07 -9.94 1.61
C TYR A 218 -0.66 -9.71 1.09
N ALA A 219 0.20 -10.74 1.12
CA ALA A 219 1.56 -10.66 0.60
C ALA A 219 1.58 -10.42 -0.92
N ILE A 220 0.73 -11.11 -1.69
CA ILE A 220 0.55 -10.89 -3.13
C ILE A 220 0.00 -9.49 -3.39
N PHE A 221 -1.02 -9.08 -2.63
CA PHE A 221 -1.64 -7.77 -2.76
C PHE A 221 -0.64 -6.61 -2.54
N ALA A 222 0.35 -6.79 -1.66
CA ALA A 222 1.40 -5.78 -1.43
C ALA A 222 2.27 -5.49 -2.67
N TYR A 223 2.25 -6.37 -3.68
CA TYR A 223 2.93 -6.20 -4.97
C TYR A 223 1.98 -5.90 -6.14
N ALA A 224 0.68 -5.73 -5.86
CA ALA A 224 -0.30 -5.33 -6.88
C ALA A 224 -0.07 -3.89 -7.37
N GLY A 225 -0.56 -3.56 -8.56
CA GLY A 225 -0.38 -2.26 -9.20
C GLY A 225 0.80 -2.20 -10.18
N SER A 226 1.62 -3.25 -10.24
CA SER A 226 2.78 -3.34 -11.14
C SER A 226 2.39 -3.41 -12.61
N GLU A 227 1.17 -3.86 -12.89
CA GLU A 227 0.57 -3.89 -14.22
C GLU A 227 0.45 -2.49 -14.84
N SER A 228 0.34 -1.44 -14.01
CA SER A 228 0.26 -0.05 -14.48
C SER A 228 1.57 0.42 -15.15
N MET A 229 2.69 -0.26 -14.87
CA MET A 229 4.01 0.09 -15.42
C MET A 229 4.20 -0.41 -16.85
N GLY A 230 3.50 -1.45 -17.31
CA GLY A 230 3.66 -1.91 -18.69
C GLY A 230 3.21 -0.86 -19.73
N GLY A 231 2.34 0.07 -19.34
CA GLY A 231 1.85 1.17 -20.19
C GLY A 231 2.82 2.35 -20.36
N ILE A 232 4.01 2.33 -19.75
CA ILE A 232 5.05 3.36 -19.93
C ILE A 232 6.25 2.87 -20.76
N THR A 233 6.18 1.67 -21.33
CA THR A 233 7.27 1.02 -22.06
C THR A 233 7.77 1.86 -23.23
N ASP A 234 6.85 2.47 -23.97
CA ASP A 234 7.05 3.41 -25.08
C ASP A 234 7.70 4.75 -24.66
N GLN A 235 7.75 5.06 -23.37
CA GLN A 235 8.43 6.23 -22.81
C GLN A 235 9.86 5.93 -22.32
N LEU A 236 10.27 4.65 -22.29
CA LEU A 236 11.60 4.24 -21.83
C LEU A 236 12.68 4.42 -22.90
N ASP A 237 13.90 4.71 -22.46
CA ASP A 237 15.12 4.58 -23.29
C ASP A 237 15.51 3.11 -23.40
N LYS A 238 15.61 2.54 -24.60
CA LYS A 238 15.87 1.11 -24.86
C LYS A 238 14.98 0.18 -24.03
N PRO A 239 13.65 0.17 -24.26
CA PRO A 239 12.68 -0.52 -23.40
C PRO A 239 13.03 -2.00 -23.18
N GLU A 240 13.55 -2.69 -24.20
CA GLU A 240 13.94 -4.09 -24.19
C GLU A 240 15.05 -4.42 -23.17
N LYS A 241 15.83 -3.42 -22.73
CA LYS A 241 16.85 -3.57 -21.68
C LYS A 241 16.47 -2.85 -20.40
N THR A 242 15.89 -1.66 -20.51
CA THR A 242 15.59 -0.80 -19.36
C THR A 242 14.44 -1.35 -18.53
N PHE A 243 13.41 -1.91 -19.17
CA PHE A 243 12.26 -2.44 -18.45
C PHE A 243 12.64 -3.69 -17.63
N PRO A 244 13.22 -4.76 -18.21
CA PRO A 244 13.54 -5.95 -17.43
C PRO A 244 14.56 -5.67 -16.31
N ARG A 245 15.58 -4.83 -16.59
CA ARG A 245 16.53 -4.40 -15.54
C ARG A 245 15.85 -3.60 -14.44
N GLY A 246 14.94 -2.70 -14.81
CA GLY A 246 14.16 -1.91 -13.86
C GLY A 246 13.36 -2.81 -12.93
N ILE A 247 12.62 -3.78 -13.48
CA ILE A 247 11.83 -4.75 -12.71
C ILE A 247 12.73 -5.57 -11.77
N ILE A 248 13.82 -6.16 -12.26
CA ILE A 248 14.71 -6.99 -11.43
C ILE A 248 15.27 -6.18 -10.25
N ILE A 249 15.77 -4.97 -10.52
CA ILE A 249 16.32 -4.10 -9.46
C ILE A 249 15.21 -3.67 -8.50
N SER A 250 14.04 -3.29 -9.01
CA SER A 250 12.89 -2.94 -8.19
C SER A 250 12.39 -4.09 -7.32
N THR A 251 12.38 -5.33 -7.81
CA THR A 251 12.08 -6.53 -7.01
C THR A 251 13.03 -6.59 -5.82
N VAL A 252 14.34 -6.54 -6.06
CA VAL A 252 15.32 -6.63 -4.96
C VAL A 252 15.14 -5.48 -3.96
N VAL A 253 15.02 -4.24 -4.44
CA VAL A 253 14.89 -3.04 -3.58
C VAL A 253 13.59 -3.07 -2.77
N ILE A 254 12.45 -3.36 -3.39
CA ILE A 254 11.14 -3.34 -2.74
C ILE A 254 11.03 -4.49 -1.74
N THR A 255 11.46 -5.69 -2.10
CA THR A 255 11.45 -6.85 -1.18
C THR A 255 12.36 -6.62 0.02
N PHE A 256 13.55 -6.06 -0.20
CA PHE A 256 14.44 -5.68 0.89
C PHE A 256 13.79 -4.61 1.78
N THR A 257 13.16 -3.60 1.18
CA THR A 257 12.49 -2.51 1.91
C THR A 257 11.29 -3.03 2.72
N TYR A 258 10.47 -3.91 2.17
CA TYR A 258 9.39 -4.54 2.93
C TYR A 258 9.94 -5.39 4.09
N SER A 259 10.94 -6.22 3.81
CA SER A 259 11.55 -7.10 4.82
C SER A 259 12.16 -6.31 5.98
N ILE A 260 12.93 -5.25 5.66
CA ILE A 260 13.54 -4.41 6.69
C ILE A 260 12.47 -3.62 7.44
N SER A 261 11.46 -3.06 6.79
CA SER A 261 10.38 -2.34 7.47
C SER A 261 9.60 -3.24 8.43
N ILE A 262 9.28 -4.47 8.02
CA ILE A 262 8.66 -5.47 8.90
C ILE A 262 9.55 -5.79 10.09
N PHE A 263 10.85 -5.99 9.87
CA PHE A 263 11.81 -6.22 10.94
C PHE A 263 11.88 -5.03 11.92
N LEU A 264 11.92 -3.80 11.39
CA LEU A 264 12.01 -2.58 12.19
C LEU A 264 10.81 -2.41 13.14
N TRP A 265 9.61 -2.89 12.79
CA TRP A 265 8.45 -2.85 13.69
C TRP A 265 8.69 -3.63 14.99
N GLY A 266 9.40 -4.75 14.93
CA GLY A 266 9.70 -5.57 16.09
C GLY A 266 10.80 -5.02 17.00
N ILE A 267 11.50 -3.96 16.60
CA ILE A 267 12.46 -3.25 17.48
C ILE A 267 11.71 -2.64 18.67
N THR A 268 10.59 -1.98 18.42
CA THR A 268 9.85 -1.23 19.44
C THR A 268 8.54 -1.90 19.85
N THR A 269 8.08 -2.90 19.10
CA THR A 269 6.77 -3.53 19.29
C THR A 269 6.94 -4.99 19.66
N ASN A 270 6.39 -5.38 20.81
CA ASN A 270 6.14 -6.79 21.12
C ASN A 270 4.69 -7.13 20.71
N TRP A 271 4.50 -8.23 19.97
CA TRP A 271 3.22 -8.56 19.37
C TRP A 271 2.13 -8.74 20.43
N ASP A 272 2.36 -9.58 21.45
CA ASP A 272 1.36 -9.87 22.49
C ASP A 272 1.00 -8.62 23.32
N LYS A 273 2.01 -7.82 23.68
CA LYS A 273 1.81 -6.65 24.56
C LYS A 273 1.15 -5.46 23.87
N VAL A 274 1.39 -5.28 22.57
CA VAL A 274 0.92 -4.10 21.83
C VAL A 274 -0.26 -4.46 20.93
N LEU A 275 -0.16 -5.55 20.18
CA LEU A 275 -1.12 -5.92 19.13
C LEU A 275 -2.16 -6.94 19.60
N GLY A 276 -1.79 -7.84 20.50
CA GLY A 276 -2.71 -8.79 21.15
C GLY A 276 -3.77 -8.15 22.06
N THR A 277 -3.79 -6.83 22.19
CA THR A 277 -4.74 -6.09 23.05
C THR A 277 -6.01 -5.68 22.31
N LYS A 278 -7.13 -5.57 23.04
CA LYS A 278 -8.41 -5.13 22.47
C LYS A 278 -8.30 -3.67 22.01
N GLY A 279 -8.43 -3.43 20.71
CA GLY A 279 -8.47 -2.08 20.12
C GLY A 279 -7.69 -1.93 18.82
N THR A 280 -6.79 -2.87 18.52
CA THR A 280 -6.06 -2.91 17.25
C THR A 280 -6.87 -3.65 16.18
N ASN A 281 -6.88 -3.12 14.96
CA ASN A 281 -7.47 -3.75 13.79
C ASN A 281 -6.72 -3.34 12.51
N LEU A 282 -7.03 -4.00 11.40
CA LEU A 282 -6.43 -3.73 10.08
C LEU A 282 -6.57 -2.29 9.58
N GLY A 283 -7.52 -1.52 10.11
CA GLY A 283 -7.72 -0.11 9.77
C GLY A 283 -6.83 0.84 10.57
N ASN A 284 -6.57 0.55 11.85
CA ASN A 284 -5.88 1.47 12.76
C ASN A 284 -4.46 1.04 13.16
N ILE A 285 -4.04 -0.18 12.81
CA ILE A 285 -2.74 -0.77 13.17
C ILE A 285 -1.55 0.15 12.90
N THR A 286 -1.54 0.83 11.74
CA THR A 286 -0.47 1.76 11.36
C THR A 286 -0.29 2.86 12.40
N TYR A 287 -1.37 3.38 12.95
CA TYR A 287 -1.33 4.48 13.91
C TYR A 287 -1.01 3.99 15.32
N VAL A 288 -1.47 2.79 15.68
CA VAL A 288 -1.11 2.12 16.95
C VAL A 288 0.40 1.88 17.01
N LEU A 289 0.98 1.32 15.94
CA LEU A 289 2.40 1.06 15.85
C LEU A 289 3.24 2.34 15.85
N MET A 290 2.81 3.38 15.12
CA MET A 290 3.50 4.68 15.15
C MET A 290 3.39 5.38 16.51
N ASN A 291 2.26 5.22 17.21
CA ASN A 291 2.13 5.69 18.59
C ASN A 291 3.13 4.97 19.50
N ASN A 292 3.14 3.63 19.45
CA ASN A 292 4.04 2.79 20.24
C ASN A 292 5.52 3.12 20.00
N LEU A 293 5.92 3.31 18.73
CA LEU A 293 7.27 3.75 18.36
C LEU A 293 7.66 5.06 19.08
N GLY A 294 6.76 6.05 19.10
CA GLY A 294 7.03 7.31 19.78
C GLY A 294 7.09 7.17 21.30
N VAL A 295 6.15 6.44 21.91
CA VAL A 295 6.19 6.18 23.35
C VAL A 295 7.49 5.48 23.75
N TYR A 296 7.87 4.45 23.00
CA TYR A 296 9.08 3.67 23.23
C TYR A 296 10.34 4.52 23.14
N ILE A 297 10.45 5.39 22.13
CA ILE A 297 11.60 6.31 22.00
C ILE A 297 11.62 7.34 23.14
N GLY A 298 10.47 7.90 23.51
CA GLY A 298 10.40 8.81 24.64
C GLY A 298 10.90 8.18 25.94
N GLN A 299 10.53 6.92 26.18
CA GLN A 299 11.01 6.13 27.31
C GLN A 299 12.52 5.82 27.20
N ALA A 300 13.01 5.49 26.01
CA ALA A 300 14.44 5.23 25.77
C ALA A 300 15.31 6.49 26.00
N PHE A 301 14.75 7.69 25.80
CA PHE A 301 15.38 8.97 26.16
C PHE A 301 15.20 9.37 27.63
N HIS A 302 14.61 8.52 28.46
CA HIS A 302 14.27 8.81 29.86
C HIS A 302 13.38 10.07 30.03
N LEU A 303 12.54 10.36 29.03
CA LEU A 303 11.54 11.43 29.14
C LEU A 303 10.44 11.04 30.14
N SER A 304 9.74 12.04 30.67
CA SER A 304 8.58 11.78 31.53
C SER A 304 7.50 10.99 30.77
N ASN A 305 6.71 10.18 31.50
CA ASN A 305 5.62 9.39 30.89
C ASN A 305 4.67 10.26 30.05
N GLN A 306 4.33 11.46 30.53
CA GLN A 306 3.47 12.39 29.81
C GLN A 306 4.12 12.87 28.50
N THR A 307 5.41 13.18 28.52
CA THR A 307 6.15 13.60 27.31
C THR A 307 6.26 12.45 26.31
N SER A 308 6.50 11.23 26.76
CA SER A 308 6.56 10.04 25.90
C SER A 308 5.22 9.76 25.23
N LEU A 309 4.11 9.88 25.97
CA LEU A 309 2.76 9.77 25.41
C LEU A 309 2.48 10.84 24.36
N LEU A 310 2.86 12.10 24.62
CA LEU A 310 2.73 13.18 23.65
C LEU A 310 3.55 12.94 22.38
N PHE A 311 4.76 12.38 22.52
CA PHE A 311 5.59 12.03 21.38
C PHE A 311 4.96 10.91 20.54
N GLY A 312 4.46 9.85 21.18
CA GLY A 312 3.67 8.80 20.54
C GLY A 312 2.45 9.34 19.80
N THR A 313 1.65 10.17 20.47
CA THR A 313 0.48 10.80 19.84
C THR A 313 0.86 11.67 18.65
N SER A 314 2.00 12.38 18.72
CA SER A 314 2.47 13.22 17.61
C SER A 314 2.87 12.39 16.39
N LEU A 315 3.53 11.25 16.58
CA LEU A 315 3.84 10.32 15.49
C LEU A 315 2.59 9.65 14.91
N ALA A 316 1.62 9.29 15.75
CA ALA A 316 0.33 8.80 15.28
C ALA A 316 -0.40 9.84 14.42
N ARG A 317 -0.36 11.12 14.80
CA ARG A 317 -0.92 12.22 14.01
C ARG A 317 -0.22 12.40 12.67
N LEU A 318 1.12 12.35 12.66
CA LEU A 318 1.91 12.39 11.42
C LEU A 318 1.54 11.25 10.48
N ALA A 319 1.40 10.04 11.02
CA ALA A 319 0.98 8.87 10.27
C ALA A 319 -0.46 9.01 9.75
N GLY A 320 -1.38 9.51 10.59
CA GLY A 320 -2.76 9.82 10.22
C GLY A 320 -2.84 10.80 9.05
N LEU A 321 -2.14 11.93 9.14
CA LEU A 321 -2.09 12.92 8.05
C LEU A 321 -1.53 12.30 6.78
N SER A 322 -0.41 11.58 6.90
CA SER A 322 0.29 11.04 5.74
C SER A 322 -0.54 9.98 5.01
N MET A 323 -1.17 9.07 5.76
CA MET A 323 -2.05 8.05 5.19
C MET A 323 -3.35 8.66 4.66
N PHE A 324 -3.90 9.70 5.29
CA PHE A 324 -5.06 10.41 4.76
C PHE A 324 -4.76 11.03 3.40
N MET A 325 -3.62 11.73 3.27
CA MET A 325 -3.19 12.33 2.02
C MET A 325 -2.87 11.27 0.95
N ALA A 326 -2.30 10.13 1.34
CA ALA A 326 -2.07 9.00 0.44
C ALA A 326 -3.38 8.42 -0.10
N TYR A 327 -4.38 8.21 0.77
CA TYR A 327 -5.69 7.72 0.35
C TYR A 327 -6.38 8.72 -0.58
N LEU A 328 -6.40 10.01 -0.25
CA LEU A 328 -6.92 11.07 -1.12
C LEU A 328 -6.27 10.99 -2.52
N GLY A 329 -4.94 10.92 -2.59
CA GLY A 329 -4.19 10.80 -3.84
C GLY A 329 -4.54 9.54 -4.65
N SER A 330 -4.55 8.38 -4.00
CA SER A 330 -4.86 7.09 -4.64
C SER A 330 -6.28 7.03 -5.19
N PHE A 331 -7.28 7.57 -4.46
CA PHE A 331 -8.67 7.63 -4.91
C PHE A 331 -8.82 8.40 -6.23
N PHE A 332 -8.18 9.57 -6.32
CA PHE A 332 -8.26 10.37 -7.54
C PHE A 332 -7.63 9.66 -8.74
N VAL A 333 -6.54 8.92 -8.55
CA VAL A 333 -5.90 8.14 -9.63
C VAL A 333 -6.76 6.95 -10.04
N LEU A 334 -7.28 6.21 -9.06
CA LEU A 334 -7.99 4.95 -9.27
C LEU A 334 -9.45 5.11 -9.71
N ILE A 335 -10.05 6.29 -9.53
CA ILE A 335 -11.38 6.55 -10.10
C ILE A 335 -11.30 6.73 -11.63
N TYR A 336 -10.15 7.18 -12.15
CA TYR A 336 -9.98 7.51 -13.56
C TYR A 336 -9.27 6.41 -14.36
N SER A 337 -8.15 5.88 -13.85
CA SER A 337 -7.28 4.98 -14.64
C SER A 337 -7.95 3.67 -15.10
N PRO A 338 -8.68 2.94 -14.24
CA PRO A 338 -9.39 1.73 -14.64
C PRO A 338 -10.51 2.00 -15.64
N LEU A 339 -11.31 3.06 -15.44
CA LEU A 339 -12.37 3.47 -16.37
C LEU A 339 -11.80 3.82 -17.74
N LYS A 340 -10.72 4.61 -17.76
CA LYS A 340 -10.02 4.98 -18.98
C LYS A 340 -9.55 3.75 -19.75
N SER A 341 -8.91 2.81 -19.06
CA SER A 341 -8.37 1.58 -19.67
C SER A 341 -9.48 0.68 -20.19
N PHE A 342 -10.58 0.54 -19.43
CA PHE A 342 -11.73 -0.25 -19.84
C PHE A 342 -12.43 0.35 -21.06
N ILE A 343 -12.82 1.64 -21.01
CA ILE A 343 -13.59 2.31 -22.07
C ILE A 343 -12.77 2.49 -23.36
N MET A 344 -11.50 2.88 -23.25
CA MET A 344 -10.66 3.07 -24.43
C MET A 344 -10.07 1.76 -24.98
N GLY A 345 -10.00 0.71 -24.15
CA GLY A 345 -9.56 -0.61 -24.57
C GLY A 345 -10.66 -1.41 -25.27
N SER A 346 -11.89 -1.40 -24.72
CA SER A 346 -12.99 -2.23 -25.20
C SER A 346 -13.43 -1.87 -26.62
N ASN A 347 -13.66 -2.88 -27.47
CA ASN A 347 -14.26 -2.72 -28.79
C ASN A 347 -15.67 -2.06 -28.66
N LYS A 348 -15.88 -0.94 -29.36
CA LYS A 348 -17.12 -0.13 -29.28
C LYS A 348 -18.38 -0.92 -29.68
N ASP A 349 -18.22 -1.94 -30.51
CA ASP A 349 -19.33 -2.76 -31.00
C ASP A 349 -19.69 -3.91 -30.04
N PHE A 350 -18.80 -4.26 -29.11
CA PHE A 350 -19.00 -5.35 -28.14
C PHE A 350 -19.86 -4.91 -26.94
N CYS A 351 -19.70 -3.67 -26.45
CA CYS A 351 -20.52 -3.14 -25.34
C CYS A 351 -21.96 -2.72 -25.75
N ARG A 352 -22.30 -2.79 -27.03
CA ARG A 352 -23.62 -2.42 -27.58
C ARG A 352 -24.56 -3.60 -27.81
N LYS A 353 -24.06 -4.83 -27.70
CA LYS A 353 -24.87 -6.05 -27.66
C LYS A 353 -25.03 -6.51 -26.22
#